data_AF-A0A351NGX6-F1
#
_entry.id   AF-A0A351NGX6-F1
#
_cell.length_a   1.000
_cell.length_b   1.000
_cell.length_c   1.000
_cell.angle_alpha   90.00
_cell.angle_beta   90.00
_cell.angle_gamma   90.00
#
_symmetry.space_group_name_H-M   'P 1'
#
loop_
_entity.id
_entity.type
_entity.pdbx_description
1 polymer ?
#
loop_
_entity_poly.entity_id
_entity_poly.type
_entity_poly.pdbx_seq_one_letter_code
_entity_poly.pdbx_strand_id
1 'polypeptide(L)'
;KKFIFTVSPIRHLGDGAHANTVSKASLHIALEQVLGTYPERTTYFPAYEILLDELRDYRFYATDLVHPRDVSVDIIWSRLKESLIPESEYRRLEANLKASAAARHIPHTEQ
;
A
#
# COMPACT_ATOMS: atom_id res chain seq x y z
N LYS A 1 6.96 -19.72 -2.83
CA LYS A 1 6.40 -18.47 -2.25
C LYS A 1 6.23 -17.48 -3.39
N LYS A 2 5.10 -16.76 -3.46
CA LYS A 2 4.92 -15.61 -4.36
C LYS A 2 5.18 -14.32 -3.57
N PHE A 3 5.79 -13.33 -4.21
CA PHE A 3 6.11 -12.03 -3.63
C PHE A 3 5.36 -10.95 -4.37
N ILE A 4 4.76 -10.02 -3.63
CA ILE A 4 4.07 -8.86 -4.18
C ILE A 4 4.87 -7.65 -3.73
N PHE A 5 5.37 -6.90 -4.70
CA PHE A 5 6.08 -5.66 -4.47
C PHE A 5 5.15 -4.47 -4.64
N THR A 6 5.47 -3.37 -3.99
CA THR A 6 4.82 -2.09 -4.22
C THR A 6 5.81 -0.98 -3.90
N VAL A 7 5.63 0.19 -4.53
CA VAL A 7 6.34 1.41 -4.15
C VAL A 7 5.40 2.22 -3.26
N SER A 8 5.89 2.63 -2.09
CA SER A 8 5.09 3.45 -1.17
C SER A 8 4.70 4.78 -1.84
N PRO A 9 3.43 5.22 -1.73
CA PRO A 9 3.00 6.51 -2.27
C PRO A 9 3.43 7.72 -1.42
N ILE A 10 4.06 7.49 -0.26
CA ILE A 10 4.55 8.56 0.62
C ILE A 10 5.64 9.38 -0.08
N ARG A 11 5.51 10.71 0.04
CA ARG A 11 6.46 11.69 -0.51
C ARG A 11 7.57 11.96 0.50
N HIS A 12 8.74 11.34 0.34
CA HIS A 12 9.89 11.58 1.23
C HIS A 12 10.60 12.89 0.86
N LEU A 13 10.04 14.02 1.31
CA LEU A 13 10.48 15.36 0.92
C LEU A 13 11.67 15.90 1.73
N GLY A 14 12.25 15.11 2.64
CA GLY A 14 13.40 15.53 3.46
C GLY A 14 14.58 16.05 2.62
N ASP A 15 14.86 15.38 1.51
CA ASP A 15 15.91 15.74 0.55
C ASP A 15 15.37 16.52 -0.68
N GLY A 16 14.11 16.96 -0.60
CA GLY A 16 13.42 17.68 -1.67
C GLY A 16 12.64 16.80 -2.66
N ALA A 17 11.74 17.45 -3.40
CA ALA A 17 10.83 16.76 -4.33
C ALA A 17 11.57 16.04 -5.47
N HIS A 18 12.66 16.63 -5.97
CA HIS A 18 13.47 16.02 -7.02
C HIS A 18 14.13 14.71 -6.54
N ALA A 19 14.73 14.72 -5.34
CA ALA A 19 15.35 13.53 -4.76
C ALA A 19 14.33 12.42 -4.51
N ASN A 20 13.12 12.76 -4.03
CA ASN A 20 12.02 11.80 -3.93
C ASN A 20 11.69 11.17 -5.29
N THR A 21 11.51 11.98 -6.34
CA THR A 21 11.20 11.46 -7.69
C THR A 21 12.29 10.53 -8.20
N VAL A 22 13.57 10.93 -8.06
CA VAL A 22 14.71 10.09 -8.46
C VAL A 22 14.72 8.77 -7.70
N SER A 23 14.54 8.83 -6.37
CA SER A 23 14.49 7.63 -5.51
C SER A 23 13.37 6.67 -5.91
N LYS A 24 12.15 7.16 -6.15
CA LYS A 24 11.03 6.34 -6.61
C LYS A 24 11.31 5.73 -7.98
N ALA A 25 11.85 6.50 -8.92
CA ALA A 25 12.23 6.00 -10.25
C ALA A 25 13.29 4.89 -10.17
N SER A 26 14.30 5.03 -9.31
CA SER A 26 15.30 3.98 -9.07
C SER A 26 14.68 2.69 -8.52
N LEU A 27 13.71 2.80 -7.59
CA LEU A 27 12.98 1.64 -7.09
C LEU A 27 12.18 0.94 -8.21
N HIS A 28 11.50 1.70 -9.08
CA HIS A 28 10.78 1.11 -10.21
C HIS A 28 11.71 0.39 -11.18
N ILE A 29 12.87 0.96 -11.52
CA ILE A 29 13.86 0.30 -12.38
C ILE A 29 14.33 -1.01 -11.76
N ALA A 30 14.63 -1.01 -10.46
CA ALA A 30 15.03 -2.23 -9.75
C ALA A 30 13.89 -3.27 -9.72
N LEU A 31 12.65 -2.83 -9.54
CA LEU A 31 11.48 -3.70 -9.59
C LEU A 31 11.30 -4.34 -10.96
N GLU A 32 11.40 -3.58 -12.05
CA GLU A 32 11.34 -4.11 -13.42
C GLU A 32 12.35 -5.24 -13.64
N GLN A 33 13.58 -5.09 -13.13
CA GLN A 33 14.61 -6.13 -13.21
C GLN A 33 14.20 -7.40 -12.44
N VAL A 34 13.68 -7.26 -11.22
CA VAL A 34 13.25 -8.39 -10.39
C VAL A 34 12.05 -9.10 -11.02
N LEU A 35 11.07 -8.33 -11.51
CA LEU A 35 9.87 -8.85 -12.18
C LEU A 35 10.23 -9.60 -13.46
N GLY A 36 11.14 -9.07 -14.27
CA GLY A 36 11.64 -9.73 -15.48
C GLY A 36 12.47 -10.99 -15.20
N THR A 37 13.20 -11.02 -14.09
CA THR A 37 14.03 -12.18 -13.69
C THR A 37 13.17 -13.32 -13.12
N TYR A 38 12.09 -12.99 -12.40
CA TYR A 38 11.26 -13.99 -11.69
C TYR A 38 9.74 -13.85 -11.96
N PRO A 39 9.29 -13.80 -13.23
CA PRO A 39 7.92 -13.41 -13.58
C PRO A 39 6.83 -14.28 -12.94
N GLU A 40 7.08 -15.57 -12.76
CA GLU A 40 6.12 -16.51 -12.16
C GLU A 40 5.98 -16.39 -10.62
N ARG A 41 6.92 -15.69 -9.98
CA ARG A 41 7.04 -15.62 -8.51
C ARG A 41 6.88 -14.21 -7.96
N THR A 42 6.89 -13.20 -8.81
CA THR A 42 6.87 -11.80 -8.40
C THR A 42 5.81 -11.03 -9.16
N THR A 43 5.10 -10.16 -8.47
CA THR A 43 4.16 -9.22 -9.09
C THR A 43 4.29 -7.85 -8.45
N TYR A 44 3.78 -6.82 -9.12
CA TYR A 44 3.77 -5.45 -8.65
C TYR A 44 2.34 -4.96 -8.42
N PHE A 45 2.10 -4.38 -7.26
CA PHE A 45 0.86 -3.68 -6.93
C PHE A 45 1.10 -2.15 -6.98
N PRO A 46 0.34 -1.40 -7.79
CA PRO A 46 0.65 0.00 -8.11
C PRO A 46 0.11 1.02 -7.09
N ALA A 47 0.49 0.90 -5.81
CA ALA A 47 0.02 1.82 -4.78
C ALA A 47 0.49 3.28 -5.01
N TYR A 48 1.72 3.45 -5.53
CA TYR A 48 2.31 4.74 -5.86
C TYR A 48 1.49 5.45 -6.94
N GLU A 49 1.21 4.76 -8.04
CA GLU A 49 0.48 5.28 -9.19
C GLU A 49 -0.99 5.54 -8.84
N ILE A 50 -1.63 4.68 -8.04
CA ILE A 50 -3.00 4.93 -7.57
C ILE A 50 -3.06 6.26 -6.82
N LEU A 51 -2.12 6.54 -5.90
CA LEU A 51 -2.16 7.83 -5.19
C LEU A 51 -1.86 9.01 -6.12
N LEU A 52 -0.86 8.88 -7.00
CA LEU A 52 -0.41 10.00 -7.83
C LEU A 52 -1.37 10.33 -8.98
N ASP A 53 -1.93 9.32 -9.64
CA ASP A 53 -2.69 9.49 -10.88
C ASP A 53 -4.20 9.40 -10.65
N GLU A 54 -4.68 8.46 -9.82
CA GLU A 54 -6.12 8.34 -9.54
C GLU A 54 -6.58 9.23 -8.38
N LEU A 55 -5.80 9.32 -7.31
CA LEU A 55 -6.11 10.08 -6.09
C LEU A 55 -5.30 11.39 -6.00
N ARG A 56 -5.11 12.06 -7.13
CA ARG A 56 -4.17 13.18 -7.28
C ARG A 56 -4.51 14.43 -6.45
N ASP A 57 -5.77 14.63 -6.11
CA ASP A 57 -6.26 15.81 -5.41
C ASP A 57 -5.68 15.91 -3.98
N TYR A 58 -5.30 17.12 -3.55
CA TYR A 58 -4.79 17.40 -2.20
C TYR A 58 -5.69 16.85 -1.08
N ARG A 59 -7.00 16.68 -1.32
CA ARG A 59 -7.94 16.07 -0.38
C ARG A 59 -7.57 14.64 0.02
N PHE A 60 -6.71 13.97 -0.76
CA PHE A 60 -6.23 12.62 -0.52
C PHE A 60 -4.88 12.59 0.22
N TYR A 61 -4.27 13.74 0.48
CA TYR A 61 -3.08 13.88 1.32
C TYR A 61 -3.44 14.39 2.71
N ALA A 62 -2.73 13.90 3.71
CA ALA A 62 -2.82 14.38 5.08
C ALA A 62 -2.43 15.86 5.15
N THR A 63 -2.60 16.46 6.32
CA THR A 63 -2.31 17.89 6.53
C THR A 63 -0.84 18.25 6.23
N ASP A 64 0.07 17.28 6.30
CA ASP A 64 1.49 17.44 5.94
C ASP A 64 1.76 17.41 4.43
N LEU A 65 0.76 17.11 3.60
CA LEU A 65 0.85 16.98 2.13
C LEU A 65 1.87 15.92 1.65
N VAL A 66 2.28 15.02 2.55
CA VAL A 66 3.30 14.00 2.35
C VAL A 66 2.69 12.61 2.45
N HIS A 67 1.90 12.39 3.49
CA HIS A 67 1.25 11.10 3.74
C HIS A 67 -0.11 11.05 3.06
N PRO A 68 -0.57 9.87 2.62
CA PRO A 68 -1.96 9.66 2.26
C PRO A 68 -2.86 9.88 3.49
N ARG A 69 -4.06 10.43 3.29
CA ARG A 69 -5.11 10.40 4.33
C ARG A 69 -5.64 8.99 4.52
N ASP A 70 -6.31 8.78 5.65
CA ASP A 70 -7.00 7.52 5.97
C ASP A 70 -7.92 7.05 4.84
N VAL A 71 -8.72 7.95 4.25
CA VAL A 71 -9.58 7.61 3.10
C VAL A 71 -8.79 7.06 1.90
N SER A 72 -7.60 7.61 1.65
CA SER A 72 -6.73 7.16 0.56
C SER A 72 -6.10 5.81 0.88
N VAL A 73 -5.70 5.61 2.15
CA VAL A 73 -5.21 4.32 2.65
C VAL A 73 -6.29 3.24 2.49
N ASP A 74 -7.54 3.54 2.85
CA ASP A 74 -8.67 2.62 2.72
C ASP A 74 -8.98 2.24 1.28
N ILE A 75 -8.90 3.21 0.36
CA ILE A 75 -9.07 2.96 -1.09
C ILE A 75 -7.95 2.05 -1.61
N ILE A 76 -6.69 2.37 -1.30
CA ILE A 76 -5.53 1.57 -1.73
C ILE A 76 -5.61 0.15 -1.14
N TRP A 77 -5.98 0.02 0.14
CA TRP A 77 -6.20 -1.26 0.80
C TRP A 77 -7.31 -2.08 0.14
N SER A 78 -8.40 -1.42 -0.28
CA SER A 78 -9.49 -2.09 -0.98
C SER A 78 -9.04 -2.61 -2.35
N ARG A 79 -8.34 -1.81 -3.15
CA ARG A 79 -7.75 -2.23 -4.43
C ARG A 79 -6.74 -3.37 -4.25
N LEU A 80 -5.95 -3.35 -3.18
CA LEU A 80 -5.01 -4.42 -2.87
C LEU A 80 -5.72 -5.74 -2.58
N LYS A 81 -6.77 -5.72 -1.76
CA LYS A 81 -7.59 -6.92 -1.49
C LYS A 81 -8.17 -7.47 -2.79
N GLU A 82 -8.76 -6.62 -3.62
CA GLU A 82 -9.35 -7.01 -4.91
C GLU A 82 -8.32 -7.60 -5.87
N SER A 83 -7.09 -7.08 -5.86
CA SER A 83 -6.01 -7.58 -6.71
C SER A 83 -5.44 -8.93 -6.27
N LEU A 84 -5.51 -9.25 -4.97
CA LEU A 84 -4.76 -10.38 -4.40
C LEU A 84 -5.64 -11.52 -3.87
N ILE A 85 -6.88 -11.23 -3.50
CA ILE A 85 -7.76 -12.16 -2.81
C ILE A 85 -8.91 -12.49 -3.74
N PRO A 86 -9.14 -13.78 -4.07
CA PRO A 86 -10.33 -14.17 -4.81
C PRO A 86 -11.60 -13.79 -4.03
N GLU A 87 -12.63 -13.35 -4.74
CA GLU A 87 -13.90 -12.96 -4.12
C GLU A 87 -14.51 -14.08 -3.25
N SER A 88 -14.29 -15.34 -3.63
CA SER A 88 -14.72 -16.52 -2.85
C SER A 88 -14.13 -16.57 -1.44
N GLU A 89 -12.98 -15.93 -1.20
CA GLU A 89 -12.29 -15.90 0.10
C GLU A 89 -12.60 -14.65 0.94
N TYR A 90 -13.41 -13.70 0.43
CA TYR A 90 -13.70 -12.45 1.14
C TYR A 90 -14.37 -12.68 2.50
N ARG A 91 -15.33 -13.60 2.58
CA ARG A 91 -15.98 -13.96 3.86
C ARG A 91 -14.97 -14.45 4.90
N ARG A 92 -13.97 -15.21 4.47
CA ARG A 92 -12.92 -15.72 5.35
C ARG A 92 -11.96 -14.61 5.78
N LEU A 93 -11.61 -13.72 4.87
CA LEU A 93 -10.79 -12.54 5.18
C LEU A 93 -11.47 -11.68 6.27
N GLU A 94 -12.76 -11.37 6.11
CA GLU A 94 -13.50 -10.56 7.08
C GLU A 94 -13.55 -11.22 8.47
N ALA A 95 -13.80 -12.53 8.52
CA ALA A 95 -13.78 -13.28 9.78
C ALA A 95 -12.40 -13.19 10.46
N ASN A 96 -11.32 -13.34 9.69
CA ASN A 96 -9.95 -13.24 10.20
C ASN A 96 -9.61 -11.83 10.68
N LEU A 97 -10.05 -10.78 9.97
CA LEU A 97 -9.85 -9.40 10.39
C LEU A 97 -10.56 -9.09 11.70
N LYS A 98 -11.80 -9.56 11.87
CA LYS A 98 -12.55 -9.43 13.13
C LYS A 98 -11.86 -10.16 14.28
N ALA A 99 -11.45 -11.41 14.06
CA ALA A 99 -10.73 -12.18 15.06
C ALA A 99 -9.39 -11.52 15.44
N SER A 100 -8.67 -10.97 14.45
CA SER A 100 -7.40 -10.28 14.68
C SER A 100 -7.59 -8.97 15.47
N ALA A 101 -8.64 -8.19 15.17
CA ALA A 101 -8.97 -7.00 15.93
C ALA A 101 -9.33 -7.34 17.38
N ALA A 102 -10.14 -8.37 17.61
CA ALA A 102 -10.48 -8.86 18.94
C ALA A 102 -9.24 -9.33 19.73
N ALA A 103 -8.30 -10.01 19.08
CA ALA A 103 -7.06 -10.47 19.72
C ALA A 103 -6.09 -9.32 20.08
N ARG A 104 -6.15 -8.19 19.37
CA ARG A 104 -5.35 -6.98 19.67
C ARG A 104 -5.99 -6.11 20.76
N HIS A 105 -7.26 -6.34 21.09
CA HIS A 105 -7.91 -5.64 22.18
C HIS A 105 -7.32 -6.10 23.51
N ILE A 106 -6.49 -5.25 24.12
CA ILE A 106 -6.03 -5.42 25.49
C ILE A 106 -7.14 -4.87 26.39
N PRO A 107 -7.82 -5.70 27.20
CA PRO A 107 -8.80 -5.20 28.15
C PRO A 107 -8.10 -4.28 29.17
N HIS A 108 -8.61 -3.07 29.33
CA HIS A 108 -8.24 -2.20 30.44
C HIS A 108 -8.90 -2.73 31.71
N THR A 109 -8.31 -3.75 32.32
CA THR A 109 -8.68 -4.20 33.66
C THR A 109 -7.70 -3.56 34.65
N GLU A 110 -8.26 -2.68 35.48
CA GLU A 110 -7.73 -2.14 36.76
C GLU A 110 -6.60 -1.07 36.70
N GLN A 111 -7.00 0.19 36.91
CA GLN A 111 -6.30 1.15 37.77
C GLN A 111 -7.08 1.27 39.08
#